data_AF-A0A106NZC7-F1
#
_entry.id   AF-A0A106NZC7-F1
#
_cell.length_a   1.000
_cell.length_b   1.000
_cell.length_c   1.000
_cell.angle_alpha   90.00
_cell.angle_beta   90.00
_cell.angle_gamma   90.00
#
_symmetry.space_group_name_H-M   'P 1'
#
loop_
_entity.id
_entity.type
_entity.pdbx_description
1 polymer ?
#
loop_
_entity_poly.entity_id
_entity_poly.type
_entity_poly.pdbx_seq_one_letter_code
_entity_poly.pdbx_strand_id
1 'polypeptide(L)' 'MNLPTPVVFIHGFIGTFDVPGWHGPHLAPDLLGYGAHRAAPPDGITFAAQVEQVRQAIDAHFGGVTVDVPRLNGRVAPPG' A
#
# COMPACT_ATOMS: atom_id res chain seq x y z
N MET A 1 17.94 -18.31 5.08
CA MET A 1 17.90 -17.01 4.38
C MET A 1 16.76 -16.22 5.00
N ASN A 2 17.04 -15.10 5.65
CA ASN A 2 15.98 -14.23 6.18
C ASN A 2 15.42 -13.45 4.99
N LEU A 3 14.21 -13.80 4.54
CA LEU A 3 13.52 -12.98 3.55
C LEU A 3 13.31 -11.58 4.14
N PRO A 4 13.55 -10.50 3.37
CA PRO A 4 13.31 -9.15 3.86
C PRO A 4 11.82 -8.99 4.22
N THR A 5 11.53 -8.28 5.31
CA THR A 5 10.16 -7.97 5.74
C THR A 5 9.41 -7.31 4.58
N PRO A 6 8.20 -7.78 4.21
CA PRO A 6 7.44 -7.17 3.13
C PRO A 6 7.07 -5.71 3.45
N VAL A 7 7.02 -4.87 2.41
CA VAL A 7 6.73 -3.44 2.56
C VAL A 7 5.44 -3.07 1.84
N VAL A 8 4.60 -2.29 2.50
CA VAL A 8 3.34 -1.78 1.93
C VAL A 8 3.44 -0.27 1.72
N PHE A 9 3.43 0.14 0.46
CA PHE A 9 3.50 1.55 0.08
C PHE A 9 2.10 2.14 -0.05
N ILE A 10 1.75 3.05 0.85
CA ILE A 10 0.49 3.79 0.79
C ILE A 10 0.73 5.13 0.09
N HIS A 11 0.07 5.34 -1.04
CA HIS A 11 0.18 6.58 -1.79
C HIS A 11 -0.92 7.57 -1.41
N GLY A 12 -0.53 8.84 -1.26
CA GLY A 12 -1.45 9.94 -1.02
C GLY A 12 -2.01 10.51 -2.34
N PHE A 13 -3.34 10.50 -2.45
CA PHE A 13 -4.17 11.30 -3.34
C PHE A 13 -4.08 11.12 -4.86
N ILE A 14 -3.00 10.64 -5.49
CA ILE A 14 -2.97 10.46 -6.97
C ILE A 14 -2.09 9.28 -7.43
N GLY A 15 -2.73 8.31 -8.11
CA GLY A 15 -2.07 7.36 -9.03
C GLY A 15 -1.63 6.02 -8.44
N THR A 16 -1.57 4.99 -9.29
CA THR A 16 -0.92 3.71 -8.99
C THR A 16 0.56 3.96 -8.73
N PHE A 17 0.99 3.79 -7.48
CA PHE A 17 2.37 4.03 -7.07
C PHE A 17 3.21 2.79 -7.33
N ASP A 18 3.92 2.78 -8.45
CA ASP A 18 5.00 1.83 -8.68
C ASP A 18 6.28 2.36 -8.02
N VAL A 19 7.08 1.49 -7.41
CA VAL A 19 8.31 1.87 -6.69
C VAL A 19 9.53 1.40 -7.49
N PRO A 20 9.93 2.15 -8.54
CA PRO A 20 11.10 1.78 -9.32
C PRO A 20 12.34 1.76 -8.42
N GLY A 21 12.89 0.56 -8.20
CA GLY A 21 14.10 0.33 -7.40
C GLY A 21 13.92 -0.54 -6.14
N TRP A 22 12.70 -0.92 -5.76
CA TRP A 22 12.49 -1.90 -4.69
C TRP A 22 12.39 -3.33 -5.24
N HIS A 23 13.32 -4.21 -4.85
CA HIS A 23 13.38 -5.60 -5.34
C HIS A 23 12.83 -6.62 -4.32
N GLY A 24 12.43 -6.19 -3.13
CA GLY A 24 11.83 -7.05 -2.11
C GLY A 24 10.33 -7.27 -2.31
N PRO A 25 9.71 -8.19 -1.53
CA PRO A 25 8.25 -8.34 -1.50
C PRO A 25 7.59 -7.01 -1.15
N HIS A 26 6.67 -6.54 -1.98
CA HIS A 26 6.00 -5.27 -1.76
C HIS A 26 4.58 -5.26 -2.32
N LEU A 27 3.76 -4.36 -1.77
CA LEU A 27 2.40 -4.11 -2.23
C LEU A 27 2.15 -2.60 -2.25
N ALA A 28 1.48 -2.12 -3.29
CA ALA A 28 0.96 -0.75 -3.38
C ALA A 28 -0.54 -0.85 -3.70
N PRO A 29 -1.41 -1.02 -2.68
CA PRO A 29 -2.83 -1.25 -2.90
C PRO A 29 -3.53 0.04 -3.33
N ASP A 30 -4.47 -0.09 -4.28
CA ASP A 30 -5.35 1.02 -4.64
C ASP A 30 -6.24 1.39 -3.44
N LEU A 31 -6.35 2.68 -3.13
CA LEU A 31 -7.26 3.19 -2.10
C LEU A 31 -8.69 3.34 -2.63
N LEU A 32 -9.69 3.35 -1.72
CA LEU A 32 -11.07 3.68 -2.09
C LEU A 32 -11.13 5.05 -2.76
N GLY A 33 -11.83 5.14 -3.89
CA GLY A 33 -11.87 6.34 -4.74
C GLY A 33 -10.76 6.40 -5.80
N TYR A 34 -9.85 5.42 -5.84
CA TYR A 34 -8.73 5.38 -6.79
C TYR A 34 -8.59 4.01 -7.46
N GLY A 35 -7.91 3.98 -8.61
CA GLY A 35 -7.56 2.75 -9.33
C GLY A 35 -8.74 1.80 -9.54
N ALA A 36 -8.60 0.56 -9.06
CA ALA A 36 -9.65 -0.47 -9.08
C ALA A 36 -10.88 -0.11 -8.23
N HIS A 37 -10.73 0.72 -7.19
CA HIS A 37 -11.80 1.14 -6.29
C HIS A 37 -12.33 2.56 -6.59
N ARG A 38 -12.09 3.08 -7.80
CA ARG A 38 -12.53 4.43 -8.23
C ARG A 38 -14.05 4.68 -8.12
N ALA A 39 -14.84 3.62 -8.14
CA ALA A 39 -16.30 3.69 -8.06
C ALA A 39 -16.84 3.66 -6.63
N ALA A 40 -15.97 3.70 -5.61
CA ALA A 40 -16.39 3.75 -4.22
C ALA A 40 -17.30 4.97 -3.96
N PRO A 41 -18.46 4.80 -3.29
CA PRO A 41 -19.33 5.90 -2.93
C PRO A 41 -18.59 6.94 -2.08
N PRO A 42 -18.71 8.26 -2.36
CA PRO A 42 -17.95 9.29 -1.64
C PRO A 42 -18.19 9.30 -0.12
N ASP A 43 -19.41 9.00 0.31
CA ASP A 43 -19.81 8.84 1.71
C ASP A 43 -19.21 7.59 2.38
N GLY A 44 -18.82 6.59 1.59
CA GLY A 44 -18.10 5.39 2.03
C GLY A 44 -16.57 5.58 2.13
N ILE A 45 -16.02 6.67 1.58
CA ILE A 45 -14.58 6.96 1.65
C ILE A 45 -14.26 7.61 3.00
N THR A 46 -14.15 6.76 4.02
CA THR A 46 -13.74 7.15 5.38
C THR A 46 -12.35 6.63 5.70
N PHE A 47 -11.66 7.25 6.66
CA PHE A 47 -10.35 6.77 7.10
C PHE A 47 -10.40 5.32 7.60
N ALA A 48 -11.44 4.95 8.36
CA ALA A 48 -11.63 3.59 8.84
C ALA A 48 -11.81 2.59 7.69
N ALA A 49 -12.61 2.95 6.67
CA ALA A 49 -12.81 2.10 5.50
C ALA A 49 -11.52 1.95 4.67
N GLN A 50 -10.68 2.99 4.59
CA GLN A 50 -9.38 2.91 3.93
C GLN A 50 -8.42 1.97 4.69
N VAL A 51 -8.35 2.08 6.02
CA VAL A 51 -7.52 1.19 6.85
C VAL A 51 -7.95 -0.26 6.66
N GLU A 52 -9.26 -0.53 6.66
CA GLU A 52 -9.77 -1.89 6.46
C GLU A 52 -9.48 -2.43 5.06
N GLN A 53 -9.64 -1.61 4.02
CA GLN A 53 -9.29 -2.00 2.66
C GLN A 53 -7.81 -2.38 2.54
N VAL A 54 -6.91 -1.55 3.10
CA VAL A 54 -5.47 -1.80 3.08
C VAL A 54 -5.15 -3.08 3.85
N ARG A 55 -5.77 -3.29 5.01
CA ARG A 55 -5.59 -4.51 5.80
C ARG A 55 -6.00 -5.76 5.02
N GLN A 56 -7.16 -5.73 4.35
CA GLN A 56 -7.63 -6.84 3.52
C GLN A 56 -6.69 -7.11 2.34
N ALA A 57 -6.16 -6.07 1.70
CA ALA A 57 -5.20 -6.22 0.61
C ALA A 57 -3.88 -6.85 1.08
N ILE A 58 -3.38 -6.45 2.26
CA ILE A 58 -2.19 -7.03 2.90
C ILE A 58 -2.43 -8.51 3.23
N ASP A 59 -3.55 -8.83 3.86
CA ASP A 59 -3.88 -10.22 4.23
C ASP A 59 -4.00 -11.11 3.00
N ALA A 60 -4.68 -10.63 1.95
CA ALA A 60 -4.84 -11.37 0.70
C ALA A 60 -3.51 -11.59 -0.03
N HIS A 61 -2.58 -10.65 0.05
CA HIS A 61 -1.31 -10.71 -0.68
C HIS A 61 -0.20 -11.43 0.09
N PHE A 62 -0.10 -11.22 1.40
CA PHE A 62 1.00 -11.72 2.21
C PHE A 62 0.60 -12.78 3.26
N GLY A 63 -0.69 -13.10 3.41
CA GLY A 63 -1.13 -14.23 4.24
C GLY A 63 -0.92 -14.04 5.74
N GLY A 64 -1.02 -12.81 6.25
CA GLY A 64 -0.96 -12.51 7.69
C GLY A 64 0.45 -12.38 8.29
N VAL A 65 1.48 -12.31 7.45
CA VAL A 65 2.84 -11.96 7.91
C VAL A 65 2.92 -10.48 8.31
N THR A 66 3.83 -10.16 9.23
CA THR A 66 4.13 -8.77 9.59
C THR A 66 4.68 -8.02 8.38
N VAL A 67 4.17 -6.80 8.15
CA VAL A 67 4.61 -5.91 7.07
C VAL A 67 5.00 -4.54 7.62
N ASP A 68 5.94 -3.88 6.96
CA ASP A 68 6.31 -2.50 7.26
C ASP A 68 5.48 -1.53 6.40
N VAL A 69 4.92 -0.49 7.01
CA VAL A 69 4.09 0.52 6.32
C VAL A 69 4.77 1.89 6.40
N PRO A 70 5.75 2.19 5.54
CA PRO A 70 6.42 3.47 5.54
C PRO A 70 5.49 4.58 5.04
N ARG A 71 5.41 5.68 5.79
CA ARG A 71 4.83 6.92 5.28
C ARG A 71 5.81 7.56 4.29
N LEU A 72 5.42 7.62 3.02
CA LEU A 72 6.21 8.29 1.99
C LEU A 72 5.99 9.81 2.06
N ASN A 73 6.87 10.52 2.78
CA ASN A 73 7.02 11.97 2.62
C ASN A 73 8.14 12.21 1.60
N GLY A 74 7.78 12.67 0.39
CA GLY A 74 8.68 13.21 -0.64
C GLY A 74 10.15 12.79 -0.61
N ARG A 75 10.49 11.78 -1.43
CA ARG A 75 11.80 11.11 -1.67
C ARG A 75 12.02 9.83 -0.87
N VAL A 76 11.79 8.71 -1.54
CA VAL A 76 12.48 7.44 -1.24
C VAL A 76 13.91 7.61 -1.76
N ALA A 77 14.89 7.71 -0.86
CA ALA A 77 16.27 7.48 -1.25
C ALA A 77 16.49 5.97 -1.40
N PRO A 78 17.17 5.49 -2.46
CA PRO A 78 17.49 4.08 -2.59
C PRO A 78 18.43 3.64 -1.45
N PRO A 79 18.36 2.39 -0.99
CA PRO A 79 19.33 1.85 -0.05
C PRO A 79 20.71 1.81 -0.71
N GLY A 80 21.71 2.40 -0.04
CA GLY A 80 23.12 2.30 -0.41
C GLY A 80 23.76 1.00 0.03
#